data_AF-A0A1G2ZQG5-F1
#
_entry.id   AF-A0A1G2ZQG5-F1
#
_cell.length_a   1.000
_cell.length_b   1.000
_cell.length_c   1.000
_cell.angle_alpha   90.00
_cell.angle_beta   90.00
_cell.angle_gamma   90.00
#
_symmetry.space_group_name_H-M   'P 1'
#
loop_
_entity.id
_entity.type
_entity.pdbx_description
1 polymer ?
#
loop_
_entity_poly.entity_id
_entity_poly.type
_entity_poly.pdbx_seq_one_letter_code
_entity_poly.pdbx_strand_id
1 'polypeptide(L)'
;MVAAILLCVVSVRTSEAGWLRAWGIDDGGVNDYGYTDVPSGEDFVAVTAEAQRCVALRADGSLVSWGAGYNNTIAFPAGNEFAAVETGSYHGLALRQDGSLAAWGLNIYGQAAVPPGNDFAAIAAGTYHSLALKTDGSLVGWGSNDFGESDVPAGNDFVAIAGGYLFSVALKADGSLVAWGYDYFGQTDVPPGNDFVGIACGGYHSLALKGDGSLVGWGVNGSGQTDVPAGNDFVDIAAGGWHSLALKDDGSLAGWGFNNHGQSDVPSGNHFVAIAGGWFHSVAIQVPEPSTIVLLCTLAATLALFHVLRRHRK
;
A
#
# COMPACT_ATOMS: atom_id res chain seq x y z
N MET A 1 4.16 -7.75 -25.08
CA MET A 1 4.26 -6.45 -24.39
C MET A 1 3.19 -6.48 -23.33
N VAL A 2 3.52 -7.03 -22.15
CA VAL A 2 2.56 -7.27 -21.07
C VAL A 2 2.58 -6.00 -20.24
N ALA A 3 1.43 -5.30 -20.20
CA ALA A 3 1.24 -4.15 -19.35
C ALA A 3 1.38 -4.58 -17.89
N ALA A 4 2.23 -3.88 -17.13
CA ALA A 4 2.26 -3.99 -15.68
C ALA A 4 0.90 -3.50 -15.17
N ILE A 5 0.07 -4.43 -14.72
CA ILE A 5 -1.14 -4.11 -13.96
C ILE A 5 -0.63 -3.70 -12.57
N LEU A 6 -0.67 -2.39 -12.32
CA LEU A 6 -0.44 -1.81 -10.99
C LEU A 6 -1.59 -2.29 -10.11
N LEU A 7 -1.31 -3.21 -9.19
CA LEU A 7 -2.28 -3.81 -8.28
C LEU A 7 -2.19 -3.09 -6.93
N CYS A 8 -3.21 -2.31 -6.57
CA CYS A 8 -3.33 -1.72 -5.23
C CYS A 8 -3.42 -2.82 -4.15
N VAL A 9 -2.81 -2.52 -3.00
CA VAL A 9 -2.63 -3.33 -1.77
C VAL A 9 -1.64 -4.46 -1.85
N VAL A 10 -0.63 -4.27 -2.68
CA VAL A 10 0.70 -4.69 -2.30
C VAL A 10 1.47 -3.39 -2.15
N SER A 11 2.35 -3.29 -1.15
CA SER A 11 3.50 -2.42 -1.25
C SER A 11 4.34 -2.85 -2.48
N VAL A 12 3.85 -2.52 -3.69
CA VAL A 12 4.44 -2.93 -4.97
C VAL A 12 5.69 -2.10 -5.14
N ARG A 13 6.80 -2.79 -5.47
CA ARG A 13 8.04 -2.13 -5.84
C ARG A 13 7.76 -1.08 -6.92
N THR A 14 7.99 0.18 -6.60
CA THR A 14 8.00 1.27 -7.57
C THR A 14 9.10 0.98 -8.61
N SER A 15 8.91 1.45 -9.84
CA SER A 15 9.93 1.30 -10.90
C SER A 15 11.18 2.13 -10.62
N GLU A 16 11.05 3.14 -9.77
CA GLU A 16 12.11 4.07 -9.39
C GLU A 16 12.20 4.15 -7.88
N ALA A 17 13.43 4.11 -7.36
CA ALA A 17 13.66 4.27 -5.94
C ALA A 17 13.68 5.76 -5.57
N GLY A 18 13.14 6.08 -4.40
CA GLY A 18 13.00 7.45 -3.92
C GLY A 18 13.28 7.60 -2.44
N TRP A 19 13.12 8.83 -1.93
CA TRP A 19 13.21 9.11 -0.50
C TRP A 19 11.83 9.06 0.15
N LEU A 20 11.81 8.82 1.45
CA LEU A 20 10.59 8.80 2.25
C LEU A 20 10.15 10.21 2.62
N ARG A 21 8.83 10.43 2.60
CA ARG A 21 8.15 11.60 3.16
C ARG A 21 7.13 11.10 4.16
N ALA A 22 7.14 11.59 5.38
CA ALA A 22 6.10 11.31 6.37
C ALA A 22 5.49 12.61 6.89
N TRP A 23 4.20 12.57 7.17
CA TRP A 23 3.45 13.67 7.76
C TRP A 23 2.38 13.12 8.69
N GLY A 24 1.86 13.99 9.55
CA GLY A 24 1.02 13.61 10.68
C GLY A 24 1.80 13.49 11.99
N ILE A 25 1.05 13.49 13.08
CA ILE A 25 1.45 13.74 14.49
C ILE A 25 2.41 14.94 14.67
N ASP A 26 1.83 16.06 15.10
CA ASP A 26 2.48 16.99 16.04
C ASP A 26 1.45 17.47 17.08
N ASP A 27 1.83 17.52 18.37
CA ASP A 27 1.11 18.27 19.42
C ASP A 27 1.97 19.45 19.95
N GLY A 28 2.87 20.03 19.13
CA GLY A 28 3.75 21.14 19.51
C GLY A 28 5.25 20.82 19.62
N GLY A 29 5.75 19.80 18.91
CA GLY A 29 7.17 19.71 18.52
C GLY A 29 8.13 18.86 19.37
N VAL A 30 7.70 17.78 20.04
CA VAL A 30 8.67 16.89 20.72
C VAL A 30 8.34 15.39 20.81
N ASN A 31 7.18 14.90 20.35
CA ASN A 31 6.77 13.51 20.59
C ASN A 31 5.97 12.87 19.44
N ASP A 32 6.42 13.04 18.19
CA ASP A 32 5.92 12.31 17.03
C ASP A 32 6.26 10.81 17.05
N TYR A 33 6.83 10.29 18.14
CA TYR A 33 7.26 8.90 18.29
C TYR A 33 8.21 8.42 17.17
N GLY A 34 8.90 9.36 16.51
CA GLY A 34 9.78 9.10 15.39
C GLY A 34 9.06 8.75 14.09
N TYR A 35 7.76 9.03 13.91
CA TYR A 35 7.05 8.78 12.65
C TYR A 35 7.53 9.68 11.51
N THR A 36 7.85 10.94 11.83
CA THR A 36 8.34 11.93 10.87
C THR A 36 9.85 11.88 10.69
N ASP A 37 10.56 11.23 11.62
CA ASP A 37 11.99 10.89 11.55
C ASP A 37 12.24 9.70 10.59
N VAL A 38 11.88 9.86 9.32
CA VAL A 38 12.03 8.81 8.31
C VAL A 38 13.50 8.44 8.07
N PRO A 39 13.81 7.15 7.82
CA PRO A 39 15.15 6.72 7.44
C PRO A 39 15.69 7.49 6.23
N SER A 40 16.98 7.84 6.27
CA SER A 40 17.66 8.43 5.12
C SER A 40 17.93 7.38 4.03
N GLY A 41 17.92 7.81 2.77
CA GLY A 41 18.11 6.97 1.61
C GLY A 41 17.25 7.43 0.43
N GLU A 42 17.64 7.01 -0.77
CA GLU A 42 16.88 7.22 -2.03
C GLU A 42 16.60 5.86 -2.70
N ASP A 43 16.74 4.76 -1.95
CA ASP A 43 16.68 3.39 -2.43
C ASP A 43 15.38 2.67 -2.03
N PHE A 44 14.38 3.41 -1.53
CA PHE A 44 13.10 2.84 -1.14
C PHE A 44 12.19 2.62 -2.34
N VAL A 45 11.60 1.42 -2.40
CA VAL A 45 10.71 0.99 -3.49
C VAL A 45 9.32 0.61 -3.01
N ALA A 46 9.11 0.46 -1.70
CA ALA A 46 7.81 0.15 -1.15
C ALA A 46 7.73 0.66 0.29
N VAL A 47 6.54 1.08 0.72
CA VAL A 47 6.26 1.51 2.10
C VAL A 47 4.90 0.99 2.56
N THR A 48 4.82 0.64 3.84
CA THR A 48 3.57 0.31 4.54
C THR A 48 3.54 1.07 5.86
N ALA A 49 2.33 1.44 6.28
CA ALA A 49 2.06 2.03 7.57
C ALA A 49 0.73 1.46 8.07
N GLU A 50 0.71 0.82 9.23
CA GLU A 50 -0.54 0.51 9.95
C GLU A 50 -0.31 0.71 11.45
N ALA A 51 -1.34 1.21 12.12
CA ALA A 51 -1.29 1.68 13.51
C ALA A 51 -0.18 2.71 13.72
N GLN A 52 0.91 2.25 14.34
CA GLN A 52 2.01 3.02 14.85
C GLN A 52 3.36 2.47 14.32
N ARG A 53 3.38 1.72 13.21
CA ARG A 53 4.65 1.24 12.63
C ARG A 53 4.71 1.54 11.15
N CYS A 54 5.88 1.98 10.73
CA CYS A 54 6.23 2.12 9.33
C CYS A 54 7.28 1.07 8.98
N VAL A 55 7.15 0.46 7.81
CA VAL A 55 8.18 -0.40 7.24
C VAL A 55 8.37 -0.02 5.77
N ALA A 56 9.61 0.09 5.33
CA ALA A 56 9.95 0.32 3.95
C ALA A 56 10.85 -0.79 3.42
N LEU A 57 10.62 -1.14 2.15
CA LEU A 57 11.43 -2.07 1.37
C LEU A 57 12.44 -1.29 0.54
N ARG A 58 13.72 -1.66 0.64
CA ARG A 58 14.79 -1.15 -0.23
C ARG A 58 14.87 -1.93 -1.53
N ALA A 59 15.45 -1.29 -2.55
CA ALA A 59 15.67 -1.88 -3.86
C ALA A 59 16.50 -3.18 -3.80
N ASP A 60 17.43 -3.26 -2.85
CA ASP A 60 18.25 -4.45 -2.60
C ASP A 60 17.47 -5.63 -1.97
N GLY A 61 16.22 -5.41 -1.56
CA GLY A 61 15.34 -6.38 -0.94
C GLY A 61 15.39 -6.42 0.59
N SER A 62 16.13 -5.51 1.24
CA SER A 62 16.17 -5.38 2.69
C SER A 62 15.05 -4.49 3.24
N LEU A 63 14.69 -4.68 4.52
CA LEU A 63 13.65 -3.91 5.20
C LEU A 63 14.25 -2.90 6.18
N VAL A 64 13.59 -1.76 6.34
CA VAL A 64 13.78 -0.82 7.46
C VAL A 64 12.46 -0.56 8.15
N SER A 65 12.48 -0.45 9.48
CA SER A 65 11.30 -0.09 10.26
C SER A 65 11.57 1.13 11.16
N TRP A 66 10.53 1.94 11.39
CA TRP A 66 10.56 3.10 12.28
C TRP A 66 9.15 3.39 12.84
N GLY A 67 9.02 4.37 13.76
CA GLY A 67 7.80 4.64 14.53
C GLY A 67 7.73 3.89 15.88
N ALA A 68 6.75 4.21 16.74
CA ALA A 68 6.66 3.59 18.08
C ALA A 68 5.74 2.36 18.18
N GLY A 69 6.11 1.37 18.98
CA GLY A 69 5.15 0.39 19.50
C GLY A 69 5.72 -1.02 19.75
N TYR A 70 5.62 -1.43 21.02
CA TYR A 70 6.04 -2.69 21.68
C TYR A 70 7.54 -2.98 21.77
N ASN A 71 8.26 -2.07 22.43
CA ASN A 71 9.67 -2.18 22.76
C ASN A 71 10.54 -2.34 21.49
N ASN A 72 11.71 -1.74 21.46
CA ASN A 72 12.66 -1.93 20.36
C ASN A 72 13.28 -3.36 20.35
N THR A 73 12.50 -4.38 20.75
CA THR A 73 12.91 -5.75 21.09
C THR A 73 12.19 -6.82 20.28
N ILE A 74 11.15 -6.50 19.51
CA ILE A 74 10.58 -7.47 18.57
C ILE A 74 11.50 -7.50 17.35
N ALA A 75 12.26 -8.59 17.23
CA ALA A 75 13.10 -8.84 16.07
C ALA A 75 12.23 -8.86 14.81
N PHE A 76 12.50 -7.94 13.89
CA PHE A 76 11.97 -7.96 12.52
C PHE A 76 12.91 -8.81 11.65
N PRO A 77 12.42 -9.38 10.54
CA PRO A 77 13.23 -10.26 9.71
C PRO A 77 14.37 -9.47 9.05
N ALA A 78 15.61 -9.87 9.35
CA ALA A 78 16.81 -9.36 8.72
C ALA A 78 17.10 -10.16 7.44
N GLY A 79 17.69 -9.50 6.44
CA GLY A 79 17.98 -10.11 5.15
C GLY A 79 17.69 -9.16 4.00
N ASN A 80 17.76 -9.69 2.78
CA ASN A 80 17.51 -8.94 1.55
C ASN A 80 16.69 -9.74 0.51
N GLU A 81 16.00 -10.76 0.98
CA GLU A 81 15.21 -11.69 0.16
C GLU A 81 13.75 -11.25 -0.01
N PHE A 82 13.37 -10.04 0.42
CA PHE A 82 11.98 -9.59 0.45
C PHE A 82 11.53 -8.95 -0.87
N ALA A 83 10.34 -9.33 -1.32
CA ALA A 83 9.66 -8.83 -2.49
C ALA A 83 8.55 -7.83 -2.15
N ALA A 84 7.84 -8.04 -1.04
CA ALA A 84 6.80 -7.14 -0.52
C ALA A 84 6.74 -7.18 1.00
N VAL A 85 6.13 -6.16 1.59
CA VAL A 85 6.00 -6.00 3.04
C VAL A 85 4.67 -5.35 3.39
N GLU A 86 4.01 -5.85 4.43
CA GLU A 86 2.77 -5.31 4.97
C GLU A 86 2.83 -5.30 6.50
N THR A 87 2.14 -4.33 7.10
CA THR A 87 2.03 -4.23 8.56
C THR A 87 0.58 -4.29 8.96
N GLY A 88 0.27 -5.17 9.90
CA GLY A 88 -0.94 -5.13 10.71
C GLY A 88 -0.75 -4.21 11.91
N SER A 89 -1.83 -3.94 12.65
CA SER A 89 -1.76 -3.10 13.86
C SER A 89 -0.79 -3.64 14.93
N TYR A 90 -0.57 -4.97 14.97
CA TYR A 90 0.29 -5.61 15.98
C TYR A 90 1.35 -6.57 15.43
N HIS A 91 1.31 -6.88 14.14
CA HIS A 91 2.21 -7.83 13.48
C HIS A 91 2.66 -7.27 12.13
N GLY A 92 3.67 -7.87 11.53
CA GLY A 92 4.06 -7.57 10.16
C GLY A 92 4.26 -8.84 9.37
N LEU A 93 4.08 -8.73 8.06
CA LEU A 93 4.21 -9.79 7.08
C LEU A 93 5.22 -9.35 6.02
N ALA A 94 6.02 -10.29 5.53
CA ALA A 94 6.86 -10.08 4.37
C ALA A 94 6.75 -11.26 3.42
N LEU A 95 6.63 -10.95 2.13
CA LEU A 95 6.71 -11.92 1.05
C LEU A 95 8.16 -11.99 0.57
N ARG A 96 8.72 -13.20 0.53
CA ARG A 96 10.06 -13.43 -0.02
C ARG A 96 10.02 -13.61 -1.54
N GLN A 97 11.15 -13.38 -2.19
CA GLN A 97 11.33 -13.58 -3.64
C GLN A 97 11.12 -15.02 -4.10
N ASP A 98 11.30 -15.99 -3.20
CA ASP A 98 11.01 -17.41 -3.47
C ASP A 98 9.52 -17.77 -3.33
N GLY A 99 8.67 -16.80 -2.98
CA GLY A 99 7.24 -16.93 -2.81
C GLY A 99 6.81 -17.39 -1.41
N SER A 100 7.74 -17.57 -0.46
CA SER A 100 7.43 -17.93 0.94
C SER A 100 7.18 -16.69 1.82
N LEU A 101 6.58 -16.90 3.00
CA LEU A 101 6.24 -15.80 3.92
C LEU A 101 7.15 -15.74 5.14
N ALA A 102 7.29 -14.54 5.69
CA ALA A 102 7.84 -14.28 7.01
C ALA A 102 6.84 -13.41 7.79
N ALA A 103 6.79 -13.57 9.11
CA ALA A 103 6.02 -12.70 9.98
C ALA A 103 6.75 -12.41 11.30
N TRP A 104 6.40 -11.29 11.91
CA TRP A 104 6.93 -10.87 13.21
C TRP A 104 5.85 -10.10 13.98
N GLY A 105 6.08 -9.88 15.28
CA GLY A 105 5.14 -9.16 16.14
C GLY A 105 4.29 -10.06 17.03
N LEU A 106 3.14 -9.53 17.45
CA LEU A 106 2.22 -10.21 18.35
C LEU A 106 1.65 -11.46 17.68
N ASN A 107 1.50 -12.55 18.44
CA ASN A 107 1.03 -13.83 17.91
C ASN A 107 -0.03 -14.52 18.79
N ILE A 108 -0.81 -13.76 19.55
CA ILE A 108 -1.78 -14.33 20.51
C ILE A 108 -2.95 -15.06 19.84
N TYR A 109 -3.22 -14.77 18.55
CA TYR A 109 -4.24 -15.43 17.74
C TYR A 109 -3.63 -16.26 16.60
N GLY A 110 -2.30 -16.41 16.56
CA GLY A 110 -1.63 -17.09 15.45
C GLY A 110 -1.38 -16.21 14.21
N GLN A 111 -1.61 -14.90 14.27
CA GLN A 111 -1.44 -13.99 13.12
C GLN A 111 0.00 -13.89 12.60
N ALA A 112 1.01 -14.19 13.41
CA ALA A 112 2.40 -14.29 12.99
C ALA A 112 2.84 -15.74 12.70
N ALA A 113 1.92 -16.71 12.72
CA ALA A 113 2.18 -18.10 12.34
C ALA A 113 1.83 -18.32 10.86
N VAL A 114 2.76 -17.93 9.97
CA VAL A 114 2.53 -18.00 8.53
C VAL A 114 2.24 -19.43 8.04
N PRO A 115 1.32 -19.61 7.08
CA PRO A 115 1.09 -20.90 6.44
C PRO A 115 2.36 -21.40 5.72
N PRO A 116 2.61 -22.73 5.70
CA PRO A 116 3.72 -23.29 4.94
C PRO A 116 3.44 -23.17 3.45
N GLY A 117 4.49 -22.94 2.66
CA GLY A 117 4.39 -22.84 1.21
C GLY A 117 5.30 -21.78 0.64
N ASN A 118 5.36 -21.72 -0.68
CA ASN A 118 6.11 -20.73 -1.43
C ASN A 118 5.36 -20.31 -2.71
N ASP A 119 4.05 -20.49 -2.72
CA ASP A 119 3.14 -20.20 -3.82
C ASP A 119 2.35 -18.91 -3.58
N PHE A 120 2.87 -17.99 -2.77
CA PHE A 120 2.23 -16.71 -2.45
C PHE A 120 2.66 -15.61 -3.40
N ALA A 121 1.71 -14.75 -3.77
CA ALA A 121 1.86 -13.63 -4.71
C ALA A 121 1.62 -12.26 -4.06
N ALA A 122 0.75 -12.19 -3.05
CA ALA A 122 0.50 -10.98 -2.27
C ALA A 122 0.17 -11.32 -0.82
N ILE A 123 0.30 -10.33 0.04
CA ILE A 123 -0.02 -10.39 1.48
C ILE A 123 -0.85 -9.17 1.84
N ALA A 124 -1.69 -9.30 2.86
CA ALA A 124 -2.35 -8.18 3.52
C ALA A 124 -2.50 -8.51 5.01
N ALA A 125 -2.55 -7.47 5.83
CA ALA A 125 -2.71 -7.62 7.26
C ALA A 125 -3.89 -6.77 7.73
N GLY A 126 -4.65 -7.28 8.70
CA GLY A 126 -5.52 -6.45 9.52
C GLY A 126 -4.94 -6.34 10.93
N THR A 127 -5.80 -6.08 11.91
CA THR A 127 -5.31 -5.90 13.29
C THR A 127 -4.76 -7.18 13.90
N TYR A 128 -5.53 -8.26 13.82
CA TYR A 128 -5.19 -9.55 14.42
C TYR A 128 -5.35 -10.73 13.45
N HIS A 129 -5.60 -10.46 12.17
CA HIS A 129 -5.69 -11.46 11.12
C HIS A 129 -4.76 -11.08 9.97
N SER A 130 -4.50 -12.06 9.13
CA SER A 130 -3.57 -11.97 8.01
C SER A 130 -4.18 -12.69 6.81
N LEU A 131 -3.85 -12.19 5.63
CA LEU A 131 -4.31 -12.72 4.35
C LEU A 131 -3.11 -12.93 3.42
N ALA A 132 -3.20 -13.93 2.56
CA ALA A 132 -2.30 -14.11 1.44
C ALA A 132 -3.07 -14.51 0.19
N LEU A 133 -2.67 -13.93 -0.94
CA LEU A 133 -3.08 -14.33 -2.27
C LEU A 133 -2.06 -15.31 -2.80
N LYS A 134 -2.52 -16.45 -3.31
CA LYS A 134 -1.68 -17.44 -3.98
C LYS A 134 -1.51 -17.14 -5.46
N THR A 135 -0.45 -17.68 -6.04
CA THR A 135 -0.12 -17.59 -7.47
C THR A 135 -1.17 -18.25 -8.37
N ASP A 136 -1.99 -19.15 -7.83
CA ASP A 136 -3.13 -19.75 -8.54
C ASP A 136 -4.41 -18.90 -8.47
N GLY A 137 -4.35 -17.75 -7.79
CA GLY A 137 -5.45 -16.81 -7.60
C GLY A 137 -6.35 -17.10 -6.40
N SER A 138 -6.07 -18.15 -5.60
CA SER A 138 -6.82 -18.47 -4.37
C SER A 138 -6.32 -17.72 -3.14
N LEU A 139 -7.13 -17.65 -2.08
CA LEU A 139 -6.79 -16.93 -0.85
C LEU A 139 -6.51 -17.88 0.32
N VAL A 140 -5.71 -17.40 1.28
CA VAL A 140 -5.52 -18.01 2.59
C VAL A 140 -5.65 -16.93 3.66
N GLY A 141 -6.50 -17.16 4.66
CA GLY A 141 -6.61 -16.31 5.85
C GLY A 141 -6.16 -17.06 7.10
N TRP A 142 -5.53 -16.35 8.05
CA TRP A 142 -5.15 -16.90 9.35
C TRP A 142 -5.08 -15.82 10.44
N GLY A 143 -5.10 -16.26 11.70
CA GLY A 143 -5.12 -15.36 12.86
C GLY A 143 -6.49 -15.33 13.54
N SER A 144 -6.89 -14.16 14.00
CA SER A 144 -8.22 -13.91 14.57
C SER A 144 -9.33 -14.23 13.57
N ASN A 145 -10.43 -14.76 14.07
CA ASN A 145 -11.59 -15.11 13.26
C ASN A 145 -12.91 -14.93 14.03
N ASP A 146 -12.96 -14.02 15.00
CA ASP A 146 -14.14 -13.85 15.84
C ASP A 146 -15.36 -13.31 15.05
N PHE A 147 -15.11 -12.68 13.90
CA PHE A 147 -16.11 -12.17 12.97
C PHE A 147 -16.08 -12.86 11.60
N GLY A 148 -15.29 -13.93 11.44
CA GLY A 148 -15.09 -14.59 10.15
C GLY A 148 -14.06 -13.89 9.26
N GLU A 149 -13.25 -12.95 9.77
CA GLU A 149 -12.29 -12.18 8.97
C GLU A 149 -11.16 -13.04 8.36
N SER A 150 -10.90 -14.23 8.88
CA SER A 150 -9.98 -15.22 8.29
C SER A 150 -10.68 -16.27 7.41
N ASP A 151 -12.02 -16.29 7.37
CA ASP A 151 -12.82 -17.22 6.55
C ASP A 151 -12.91 -16.73 5.10
N VAL A 152 -11.80 -16.87 4.37
CA VAL A 152 -11.67 -16.39 3.00
C VAL A 152 -12.69 -17.02 2.03
N PRO A 153 -13.23 -16.27 1.05
CA PRO A 153 -14.12 -16.81 0.05
C PRO A 153 -13.46 -17.91 -0.80
N ALA A 154 -14.23 -18.93 -1.14
CA ALA A 154 -13.78 -19.95 -2.09
C ALA A 154 -13.68 -19.37 -3.51
N GLY A 155 -12.66 -19.79 -4.25
CA GLY A 155 -12.38 -19.30 -5.60
C GLY A 155 -10.89 -19.21 -5.86
N ASN A 156 -10.55 -18.89 -7.09
CA ASN A 156 -9.17 -18.68 -7.52
C ASN A 156 -9.06 -17.58 -8.60
N ASP A 157 -10.04 -16.68 -8.61
CA ASP A 157 -10.16 -15.55 -9.51
C ASP A 157 -9.76 -14.23 -8.83
N PHE A 158 -9.06 -14.28 -7.71
CA PHE A 158 -8.64 -13.08 -6.97
C PHE A 158 -7.32 -12.53 -7.52
N VAL A 159 -7.21 -11.20 -7.53
CA VAL A 159 -6.03 -10.48 -8.01
C VAL A 159 -5.45 -9.53 -6.98
N ALA A 160 -6.27 -9.03 -6.03
CA ALA A 160 -5.80 -8.20 -4.92
C ALA A 160 -6.54 -8.54 -3.62
N ILE A 161 -5.93 -8.22 -2.47
CA ILE A 161 -6.47 -8.41 -1.12
C ILE A 161 -6.14 -7.22 -0.23
N ALA A 162 -7.04 -6.88 0.69
CA ALA A 162 -6.86 -5.81 1.67
C ALA A 162 -7.43 -6.21 3.03
N GLY A 163 -6.67 -5.95 4.10
CA GLY A 163 -7.11 -6.15 5.48
C GLY A 163 -7.52 -4.82 6.10
N GLY A 164 -8.73 -4.76 6.67
CA GLY A 164 -9.12 -3.69 7.58
C GLY A 164 -8.94 -4.10 9.03
N TYR A 165 -9.53 -3.37 9.98
CA TYR A 165 -9.40 -3.70 11.41
C TYR A 165 -9.86 -5.14 11.71
N LEU A 166 -11.11 -5.45 11.36
CA LEU A 166 -11.79 -6.71 11.68
C LEU A 166 -12.53 -7.30 10.46
N PHE A 167 -12.13 -6.90 9.25
CA PHE A 167 -12.78 -7.31 8.01
C PHE A 167 -11.74 -7.33 6.89
N SER A 168 -12.14 -7.88 5.75
CA SER A 168 -11.26 -8.07 4.60
C SER A 168 -12.00 -7.80 3.29
N VAL A 169 -11.25 -7.40 2.27
CA VAL A 169 -11.77 -7.15 0.91
C VAL A 169 -10.84 -7.83 -0.10
N ALA A 170 -11.40 -8.40 -1.15
CA ALA A 170 -10.64 -8.89 -2.29
C ALA A 170 -11.21 -8.35 -3.61
N LEU A 171 -10.29 -8.09 -4.55
CA LEU A 171 -10.59 -7.74 -5.93
C LEU A 171 -10.47 -9.00 -6.79
N LYS A 172 -11.48 -9.24 -7.62
CA LYS A 172 -11.49 -10.33 -8.60
C LYS A 172 -10.95 -9.89 -9.95
N ALA A 173 -10.49 -10.86 -10.75
CA ALA A 173 -9.94 -10.66 -12.09
C ALA A 173 -10.96 -10.07 -13.08
N ASP A 174 -12.26 -10.23 -12.81
CA ASP A 174 -13.33 -9.61 -13.59
C ASP A 174 -13.61 -8.16 -13.20
N GLY A 175 -12.87 -7.62 -12.23
CA GLY A 175 -12.97 -6.26 -11.70
C GLY A 175 -14.03 -6.08 -10.62
N SER A 176 -14.71 -7.14 -10.16
CA SER A 176 -15.69 -7.08 -9.07
C SER A 176 -15.06 -7.28 -7.69
N LEU A 177 -15.77 -6.87 -6.63
CA LEU A 177 -15.28 -6.95 -5.25
C LEU A 177 -16.03 -8.01 -4.45
N VAL A 178 -15.36 -8.57 -3.44
CA VAL A 178 -15.99 -9.32 -2.35
C VAL A 178 -15.38 -8.87 -1.02
N ALA A 179 -16.20 -8.77 0.02
CA ALA A 179 -15.75 -8.45 1.37
C ALA A 179 -16.38 -9.41 2.39
N TRP A 180 -15.69 -9.63 3.50
CA TRP A 180 -16.11 -10.53 4.56
C TRP A 180 -15.55 -10.09 5.92
N GLY A 181 -16.07 -10.66 7.01
CA GLY A 181 -15.71 -10.30 8.38
C GLY A 181 -16.75 -9.41 9.07
N TYR A 182 -16.28 -8.54 9.97
CA TYR A 182 -17.14 -7.62 10.72
C TYR A 182 -17.80 -6.57 9.82
N ASP A 183 -19.10 -6.35 9.99
CA ASP A 183 -19.89 -5.50 9.08
C ASP A 183 -20.86 -4.52 9.79
N TYR A 184 -20.58 -4.15 11.03
CA TYR A 184 -21.51 -3.31 11.79
C TYR A 184 -21.76 -1.92 11.16
N PHE A 185 -20.85 -1.43 10.31
CA PHE A 185 -20.95 -0.14 9.65
C PHE A 185 -21.10 -0.25 8.12
N GLY A 186 -21.40 -1.43 7.59
CA GLY A 186 -21.52 -1.67 6.15
C GLY A 186 -20.17 -1.67 5.42
N GLN A 187 -19.05 -1.91 6.10
CA GLN A 187 -17.73 -1.97 5.47
C GLN A 187 -17.51 -3.20 4.58
N THR A 188 -18.38 -4.21 4.68
CA THR A 188 -18.42 -5.35 3.77
C THR A 188 -19.54 -5.25 2.71
N ASP A 189 -20.38 -4.21 2.77
CA ASP A 189 -21.36 -3.87 1.73
C ASP A 189 -20.67 -3.27 0.49
N VAL A 190 -19.99 -4.12 -0.28
CA VAL A 190 -19.22 -3.68 -1.45
C VAL A 190 -20.11 -2.97 -2.50
N PRO A 191 -19.62 -1.89 -3.13
CA PRO A 191 -20.35 -1.22 -4.20
C PRO A 191 -20.53 -2.16 -5.41
N PRO A 192 -21.70 -2.12 -6.08
CA PRO A 192 -21.90 -2.91 -7.28
C PRO A 192 -21.02 -2.39 -8.41
N GLY A 193 -20.43 -3.31 -9.19
CA GLY A 193 -19.57 -2.94 -10.30
C GLY A 193 -18.55 -4.03 -10.60
N ASN A 194 -17.86 -3.85 -11.72
CA ASN A 194 -16.77 -4.72 -12.15
C ASN A 194 -15.68 -3.91 -12.88
N ASP A 195 -15.62 -2.60 -12.60
CA ASP A 195 -14.68 -1.63 -13.16
C ASP A 195 -13.58 -1.27 -12.16
N PHE A 196 -13.42 -2.03 -11.07
CA PHE A 196 -12.42 -1.77 -10.04
C PHE A 196 -11.06 -2.33 -10.44
N VAL A 197 -10.01 -1.56 -10.17
CA VAL A 197 -8.60 -1.92 -10.44
C VAL A 197 -7.73 -1.83 -9.19
N GLY A 198 -8.26 -1.24 -8.11
CA GLY A 198 -7.57 -1.17 -6.83
C GLY A 198 -8.55 -1.12 -5.66
N ILE A 199 -8.06 -1.53 -4.49
CA ILE A 199 -8.78 -1.51 -3.21
C ILE A 199 -7.88 -0.92 -2.13
N ALA A 200 -8.43 -0.52 -1.00
CA ALA A 200 -7.69 -0.24 0.24
C ALA A 200 -8.67 -0.32 1.43
N CYS A 201 -8.18 -0.73 2.60
CA CYS A 201 -8.98 -0.83 3.81
C CYS A 201 -8.35 -0.02 4.93
N GLY A 202 -9.17 0.80 5.60
CA GLY A 202 -8.80 1.51 6.81
C GLY A 202 -9.29 0.77 8.05
N GLY A 203 -9.57 1.52 9.12
CA GLY A 203 -10.13 0.94 10.34
C GLY A 203 -11.47 0.23 10.09
N TYR A 204 -12.48 0.99 9.67
CA TYR A 204 -13.83 0.46 9.40
C TYR A 204 -14.44 1.07 8.13
N HIS A 205 -13.58 1.49 7.20
CA HIS A 205 -13.98 1.98 5.88
C HIS A 205 -13.10 1.34 4.81
N SER A 206 -13.60 1.38 3.59
CA SER A 206 -12.93 0.85 2.42
C SER A 206 -12.97 1.85 1.29
N LEU A 207 -11.97 1.72 0.42
CA LEU A 207 -11.83 2.49 -0.81
C LEU A 207 -11.66 1.52 -1.98
N ALA A 208 -12.11 1.93 -3.15
CA ALA A 208 -11.81 1.29 -4.41
C ALA A 208 -11.44 2.34 -5.47
N LEU A 209 -10.43 2.00 -6.27
CA LEU A 209 -10.01 2.73 -7.47
C LEU A 209 -10.65 2.06 -8.68
N LYS A 210 -11.27 2.86 -9.54
CA LYS A 210 -11.86 2.40 -10.79
C LYS A 210 -10.89 2.54 -11.97
N GLY A 211 -11.10 1.75 -13.01
CA GLY A 211 -10.29 1.77 -14.22
C GLY A 211 -10.37 3.07 -15.03
N ASP A 212 -11.36 3.92 -14.76
CA ASP A 212 -11.43 5.28 -15.30
C ASP A 212 -10.67 6.33 -14.49
N GLY A 213 -10.04 5.92 -13.38
CA GLY A 213 -9.28 6.75 -12.45
C GLY A 213 -10.11 7.39 -11.35
N SER A 214 -11.43 7.14 -11.26
CA SER A 214 -12.29 7.65 -10.19
C SER A 214 -12.31 6.75 -8.94
N LEU A 215 -12.76 7.29 -7.81
CA LEU A 215 -12.75 6.60 -6.51
C LEU A 215 -14.17 6.31 -5.99
N VAL A 216 -14.29 5.27 -5.16
CA VAL A 216 -15.50 4.99 -4.36
C VAL A 216 -15.08 4.63 -2.95
N GLY A 217 -15.77 5.17 -1.94
CA GLY A 217 -15.59 4.81 -0.53
C GLY A 217 -16.87 4.29 0.11
N TRP A 218 -16.78 3.34 1.04
CA TRP A 218 -17.91 2.80 1.80
C TRP A 218 -17.51 2.38 3.23
N GLY A 219 -18.48 2.08 4.08
CA GLY A 219 -18.28 1.82 5.52
C GLY A 219 -18.46 3.08 6.39
N VAL A 220 -17.71 3.17 7.50
CA VAL A 220 -17.79 4.33 8.41
C VAL A 220 -17.41 5.62 7.71
N ASN A 221 -18.22 6.67 7.90
CA ASN A 221 -17.94 8.01 7.36
C ASN A 221 -18.05 9.15 8.39
N GLY A 222 -17.93 8.84 9.69
CA GLY A 222 -18.09 9.85 10.76
C GLY A 222 -17.07 11.00 10.72
N SER A 223 -15.97 10.85 9.98
CA SER A 223 -14.93 11.86 9.78
C SER A 223 -14.77 12.27 8.32
N GLY A 224 -15.68 11.88 7.43
CA GLY A 224 -15.59 12.15 6.00
C GLY A 224 -14.60 11.23 5.25
N GLN A 225 -14.15 10.11 5.84
CA GLN A 225 -13.14 9.23 5.24
C GLN A 225 -13.62 8.49 3.97
N THR A 226 -14.92 8.43 3.72
CA THR A 226 -15.50 7.92 2.46
C THR A 226 -16.01 9.02 1.54
N ASP A 227 -15.88 10.30 1.93
CA ASP A 227 -16.17 11.46 1.07
C ASP A 227 -15.02 11.65 0.06
N VAL A 228 -14.93 10.71 -0.89
CA VAL A 228 -13.84 10.67 -1.88
C VAL A 228 -13.78 11.96 -2.71
N PRO A 229 -12.57 12.47 -3.04
CA PRO A 229 -12.44 13.64 -3.91
C PRO A 229 -13.04 13.39 -5.29
N ALA A 230 -13.68 14.42 -5.85
CA ALA A 230 -14.14 14.37 -7.24
C ALA A 230 -12.94 14.40 -8.19
N GLY A 231 -13.00 13.60 -9.25
CA GLY A 231 -11.92 13.50 -10.23
C GLY A 231 -11.83 12.09 -10.79
N ASN A 232 -10.93 11.93 -11.73
CA ASN A 232 -10.61 10.65 -12.35
C ASN A 232 -9.13 10.55 -12.76
N ASP A 233 -8.30 11.33 -12.07
CA ASP A 233 -6.85 11.47 -12.23
C ASP A 233 -6.09 10.61 -11.19
N PHE A 234 -6.76 9.68 -10.50
CA PHE A 234 -6.14 8.86 -9.47
C PHE A 234 -5.54 7.57 -10.04
N VAL A 235 -4.36 7.21 -9.53
CA VAL A 235 -3.60 6.02 -9.95
C VAL A 235 -3.26 5.07 -8.81
N ASP A 236 -3.39 5.52 -7.55
CA ASP A 236 -3.21 4.68 -6.37
C ASP A 236 -4.03 5.23 -5.18
N ILE A 237 -4.34 4.36 -4.22
CA ILE A 237 -5.11 4.68 -3.01
C ILE A 237 -4.51 4.01 -1.78
N ALA A 238 -4.58 4.70 -0.64
CA ALA A 238 -4.28 4.13 0.66
C ALA A 238 -5.32 4.58 1.68
N ALA A 239 -5.63 3.71 2.64
CA ALA A 239 -6.55 4.00 3.72
C ALA A 239 -5.82 3.87 5.05
N GLY A 240 -5.85 4.94 5.85
CA GLY A 240 -5.37 4.92 7.22
C GLY A 240 -6.45 4.51 8.21
N GLY A 241 -6.20 4.73 9.50
CA GLY A 241 -7.16 4.36 10.55
C GLY A 241 -8.54 5.00 10.37
N TRP A 242 -8.55 6.33 10.11
CA TRP A 242 -9.77 7.14 9.96
C TRP A 242 -9.66 8.21 8.86
N HIS A 243 -8.65 8.09 8.02
CA HIS A 243 -8.38 9.00 6.90
C HIS A 243 -8.01 8.19 5.66
N SER A 244 -7.88 8.89 4.55
CA SER A 244 -7.70 8.30 3.23
C SER A 244 -6.75 9.15 2.40
N LEU A 245 -6.01 8.51 1.51
CA LEU A 245 -5.02 9.11 0.62
C LEU A 245 -5.23 8.59 -0.80
N ALA A 246 -4.89 9.42 -1.78
CA ALA A 246 -4.80 9.02 -3.17
C ALA A 246 -3.59 9.66 -3.85
N LEU A 247 -2.95 8.91 -4.75
CA LEU A 247 -1.91 9.40 -5.66
C LEU A 247 -2.56 9.74 -7.01
N LYS A 248 -2.18 10.88 -7.57
CA LYS A 248 -2.64 11.35 -8.87
C LYS A 248 -1.64 11.02 -9.98
N ASP A 249 -2.12 11.01 -11.22
CA ASP A 249 -1.32 10.76 -12.43
C ASP A 249 -0.22 11.80 -12.66
N ASP A 250 -0.41 13.02 -12.18
CA ASP A 250 0.58 14.11 -12.16
C ASP A 250 1.63 13.97 -11.04
N GLY A 251 1.52 12.91 -10.24
CA GLY A 251 2.40 12.60 -9.12
C GLY A 251 2.14 13.43 -7.86
N SER A 252 1.05 14.21 -7.79
CA SER A 252 0.60 14.89 -6.57
C SER A 252 -0.32 14.02 -5.72
N LEU A 253 -0.59 14.45 -4.48
CA LEU A 253 -1.38 13.68 -3.51
C LEU A 253 -2.71 14.36 -3.19
N ALA A 254 -3.70 13.57 -2.80
CA ALA A 254 -4.92 14.04 -2.13
C ALA A 254 -5.09 13.30 -0.80
N GLY A 255 -5.47 14.02 0.25
CA GLY A 255 -5.81 13.45 1.55
C GLY A 255 -7.18 13.95 2.03
N TRP A 256 -7.95 13.07 2.66
CA TRP A 256 -9.27 13.41 3.21
C TRP A 256 -9.61 12.52 4.42
N GLY A 257 -10.70 12.84 5.12
CA GLY A 257 -11.11 12.18 6.36
C GLY A 257 -10.56 12.85 7.62
N PHE A 258 -10.39 12.07 8.68
CA PHE A 258 -9.93 12.56 9.99
C PHE A 258 -8.55 13.24 9.91
N ASN A 259 -8.40 14.41 10.53
CA ASN A 259 -7.19 15.23 10.40
C ASN A 259 -6.69 15.90 11.69
N ASN A 260 -7.08 15.40 12.88
CA ASN A 260 -6.67 16.06 14.13
C ASN A 260 -5.16 15.97 14.40
N HIS A 261 -4.42 15.17 13.64
CA HIS A 261 -2.96 15.06 13.72
C HIS A 261 -2.27 15.55 12.45
N GLY A 262 -2.98 16.18 11.51
CA GLY A 262 -2.43 16.56 10.21
C GLY A 262 -2.20 15.39 9.25
N GLN A 263 -2.75 14.20 9.52
CA GLN A 263 -2.50 12.99 8.71
C GLN A 263 -3.09 13.06 7.29
N SER A 264 -4.08 13.92 7.03
CA SER A 264 -4.63 14.17 5.70
C SER A 264 -4.11 15.48 5.07
N ASP A 265 -3.26 16.24 5.78
CA ASP A 265 -2.56 17.41 5.25
C ASP A 265 -1.37 16.97 4.38
N VAL A 266 -1.69 16.51 3.16
CA VAL A 266 -0.68 16.00 2.23
C VAL A 266 0.36 17.09 1.84
N PRO A 267 1.65 16.74 1.73
CA PRO A 267 2.67 17.68 1.30
C PRO A 267 2.40 18.22 -0.11
N SER A 268 2.66 19.52 -0.33
CA SER A 268 2.65 20.09 -1.66
C SER A 268 3.80 19.52 -2.50
N GLY A 269 3.54 19.25 -3.78
CA GLY A 269 4.55 18.79 -4.73
C GLY A 269 4.00 17.71 -5.64
N ASN A 270 4.88 17.22 -6.50
CA ASN A 270 4.66 16.15 -7.47
C ASN A 270 5.70 15.03 -7.23
N HIS A 271 5.68 14.02 -8.10
CA HIS A 271 6.63 12.92 -8.14
C HIS A 271 6.60 11.99 -6.94
N PHE A 272 5.44 11.92 -6.28
CA PHE A 272 5.13 10.80 -5.42
C PHE A 272 4.85 9.56 -6.26
N VAL A 273 5.29 8.40 -5.77
CA VAL A 273 5.19 7.12 -6.52
C VAL A 273 4.61 5.99 -5.68
N ALA A 274 4.48 6.18 -4.37
CA ALA A 274 3.81 5.24 -3.46
C ALA A 274 3.28 6.00 -2.24
N ILE A 275 2.18 5.52 -1.66
CA ILE A 275 1.53 6.08 -0.47
C ILE A 275 1.14 4.98 0.52
N ALA A 276 1.13 5.30 1.81
CA ALA A 276 0.64 4.44 2.88
C ALA A 276 0.04 5.28 4.02
N GLY A 277 -1.01 4.77 4.67
CA GLY A 277 -1.72 5.46 5.75
C GLY A 277 -1.65 4.68 7.06
N GLY A 278 -1.04 5.25 8.10
CA GLY A 278 -1.10 4.74 9.47
C GLY A 278 -2.40 5.16 10.18
N TRP A 279 -2.47 5.04 11.51
CA TRP A 279 -3.64 5.56 12.26
C TRP A 279 -3.63 7.08 12.42
N PHE A 280 -2.43 7.64 12.60
CA PHE A 280 -2.24 9.04 12.99
C PHE A 280 -1.24 9.77 12.08
N HIS A 281 -0.68 9.07 11.10
CA HIS A 281 0.34 9.58 10.20
C HIS A 281 0.14 8.95 8.82
N SER A 282 0.88 9.49 7.86
CA SER A 282 0.89 9.07 6.47
C SER A 282 2.32 9.10 5.97
N VAL A 283 2.62 8.22 5.02
CA VAL A 283 3.95 8.10 4.42
C VAL A 283 3.81 8.01 2.91
N ALA A 284 4.79 8.55 2.19
CA ALA A 284 4.92 8.41 0.75
C ALA A 284 6.38 8.23 0.35
N ILE A 285 6.59 7.67 -0.84
CA ILE A 285 7.87 7.68 -1.55
C ILE A 285 7.80 8.79 -2.59
N GLN A 286 8.80 9.66 -2.61
CA GLN A 286 8.97 10.71 -3.60
C GLN A 286 10.29 10.50 -4.35
N VAL A 287 10.24 10.56 -5.68
CA VAL A 287 11.43 10.39 -6.53
C VAL A 287 12.01 11.74 -6.96
N PRO A 288 13.32 11.80 -7.27
CA PRO A 288 13.91 13.00 -7.85
C PRO A 288 13.17 13.40 -9.12
N GLU A 289 12.96 14.70 -9.30
CA GLU A 289 12.61 15.26 -10.62
C GLU A 289 13.57 14.69 -11.69
N PRO A 290 13.07 14.21 -12.84
CA PRO A 290 13.94 13.79 -13.93
C PRO A 290 14.86 14.96 -14.23
N SER A 291 16.15 14.81 -13.95
CA SER A 291 17.08 15.93 -14.04
C SER A 291 17.01 16.44 -15.47
N THR A 292 16.83 17.74 -15.67
CA THR A 292 16.69 18.36 -17.01
C THR A 292 17.86 18.00 -17.94
N ILE A 293 19.00 17.58 -17.36
CA ILE A 293 20.20 17.05 -18.02
C ILE A 293 19.92 15.69 -18.72
N VAL A 294 19.15 14.79 -18.13
CA VAL A 294 18.78 13.49 -18.73
C VAL A 294 17.84 13.69 -19.93
N LEU A 295 16.94 14.67 -19.83
CA LEU A 295 16.02 15.05 -20.92
C LEU A 295 16.80 15.62 -22.12
N LEU A 296 17.82 16.45 -21.88
CA LEU A 296 18.70 16.96 -22.95
C LEU A 296 19.58 15.86 -23.56
N CYS A 297 20.09 14.90 -22.77
CA CYS A 297 20.91 13.80 -23.29
C CYS A 297 20.10 12.81 -24.14
N THR A 298 18.87 12.50 -23.75
CA THR A 298 17.99 11.60 -24.53
C THR A 298 17.47 12.26 -25.80
N LEU A 299 17.13 13.55 -25.77
CA LEU A 299 16.75 14.32 -26.96
C LEU A 299 17.94 14.51 -27.93
N ALA A 300 19.14 14.78 -27.40
CA ALA A 300 20.35 14.89 -28.21
C ALA A 300 20.74 13.55 -28.85
N ALA A 301 20.58 12.44 -28.14
CA ALA A 301 20.83 11.09 -28.68
C ALA A 301 19.83 10.71 -29.79
N THR A 302 18.54 11.05 -29.64
CA THR A 302 17.54 10.82 -30.70
C THR A 302 17.79 11.73 -31.92
N LEU A 303 18.13 13.00 -31.74
CA LEU A 303 18.50 13.90 -32.85
C LEU A 303 19.79 13.48 -33.57
N ALA A 304 20.80 12.98 -32.84
CA ALA A 304 22.02 12.45 -33.43
C ALA A 304 21.77 11.17 -34.25
N LEU A 305 20.89 10.28 -33.76
CA LEU A 305 20.49 9.07 -34.47
C LEU A 305 19.74 9.41 -35.78
N PHE A 306 18.88 10.43 -35.78
CA PHE A 306 18.22 10.93 -37.00
C PHE A 306 19.18 11.53 -38.03
N HIS A 307 20.26 12.19 -37.59
CA HIS A 307 21.29 12.73 -38.49
C HIS A 307 22.18 11.65 -39.10
N VAL A 308 22.51 10.60 -38.35
CA VAL A 308 23.27 9.45 -38.85
C VAL A 308 22.43 8.64 -39.85
N LEU A 309 21.15 8.40 -39.55
CA LEU A 309 20.24 7.66 -40.45
C LEU A 309 19.93 8.41 -41.76
N ARG A 310 19.98 9.75 -41.78
CA ARG A 310 19.87 10.54 -43.02
C ARG A 310 21.11 10.50 -43.90
N ARG A 311 22.31 10.23 -43.36
CA ARG A 311 23.55 10.11 -44.16
C ARG A 311 23.70 8.76 -44.86
N HIS A 312 23.03 7.71 -44.38
CA HIS A 312 23.06 6.37 -44.98
C HIS A 312 21.98 6.13 -46.06
N ARG A 313 21.17 7.15 -46.41
CA ARG A 313 20.15 7.08 -47.48
C ARG A 313 20.52 7.88 -48.74
N LYS A 314 21.81 8.09 -49.01
CA LYS A 314 22.30 8.63 -50.28
C LYS A 314 23.25 7.65 -50.94
#